data_AF-A0A2G9N2E0-F1
#
_entry.id   AF-A0A2G9N2E0-F1
#
_cell.length_a   1.000
_cell.length_b   1.000
_cell.length_c   1.000
_cell.angle_alpha   90.00
_cell.angle_beta   90.00
_cell.angle_gamma   90.00
#
_symmetry.space_group_name_H-M   'P 1'
#
loop_
_entity.id
_entity.type
_entity.pdbx_description
1 polymer ?
#
loop_
_entity_poly.entity_id
_entity_poly.type
_entity_poly.pdbx_seq_one_letter_code
_entity_poly.pdbx_strand_id
1 'polypeptide(L)' 'MAEKATLTLAIPSKLKGEMKEIKGVNWSEETRQFLEGRVKKLKLLRKIDELTKDSELTEQDVLELGRKVNKGIAKRHGIN' A
#
# COMPACT_ATOMS: atom_id res chain seq x y z
N MET A 1 -20.45 -13.26 14.87
CA MET A 1 -20.70 -13.99 13.61
C MET A 1 -20.21 -13.09 12.49
N ALA A 2 -19.30 -13.55 11.63
CA ALA A 2 -18.81 -12.69 10.53
C ALA A 2 -19.90 -12.57 9.47
N GLU A 3 -20.41 -11.36 9.25
CA GLU A 3 -21.39 -11.06 8.22
C GLU A 3 -20.75 -11.27 6.84
N LYS A 4 -21.32 -12.18 6.03
CA LYS A 4 -20.83 -12.45 4.68
C LYS A 4 -21.60 -11.58 3.70
N ALA A 5 -20.89 -10.67 3.03
CA ALA A 5 -21.40 -9.90 1.91
C ALA A 5 -21.04 -10.54 0.57
N THR A 6 -21.96 -10.53 -0.39
CA THR A 6 -21.72 -11.00 -1.76
C THR A 6 -21.48 -9.80 -2.67
N LEU A 7 -20.42 -9.88 -3.48
CA LEU A 7 -20.09 -8.88 -4.49
C LEU A 7 -20.30 -9.47 -5.88
N THR A 8 -21.21 -8.89 -6.67
CA THR A 8 -21.43 -9.24 -8.07
C THR A 8 -20.82 -8.15 -8.96
N LEU A 9 -19.93 -8.56 -9.87
CA LEU A 9 -19.21 -7.65 -10.77
C LEU A 9 -19.42 -8.10 -12.21
N ALA A 10 -19.70 -7.13 -13.09
CA ALA A 10 -19.64 -7.36 -14.53
C ALA A 10 -18.17 -7.28 -14.97
N ILE A 11 -17.71 -8.30 -15.69
CA ILE A 11 -16.37 -8.32 -16.28
C ILE A 11 -16.47 -8.44 -17.80
N PRO A 12 -15.50 -7.87 -18.56
CA PRO A 12 -15.46 -8.04 -20.00
C PRO A 12 -15.40 -9.51 -20.41
N SER A 13 -16.08 -9.85 -21.51
CA SER A 13 -16.15 -11.24 -22.03
C SER A 13 -14.77 -11.83 -22.28
N LYS A 14 -13.82 -11.01 -22.74
CA LYS A 14 -12.43 -11.41 -22.98
C LYS A 14 -11.74 -11.85 -21.69
N LEU A 15 -11.85 -11.06 -20.61
CA LEU A 15 -11.26 -11.40 -19.30
C LEU A 15 -11.85 -12.69 -18.74
N LYS A 16 -13.17 -12.89 -18.90
CA LYS A 16 -13.82 -14.15 -18.50
C LYS A 16 -13.26 -15.36 -19.27
N GLY A 17 -12.87 -15.17 -20.53
CA GLY A 17 -12.19 -16.19 -21.34
C GLY A 17 -10.83 -16.56 -20.74
N GLU A 18 -9.98 -15.56 -20.54
CA GLU A 18 -8.64 -15.72 -19.95
C GLU A 18 -8.70 -16.39 -18.57
N MET A 19 -9.67 -15.98 -17.73
CA MET A 19 -9.88 -16.59 -16.40
C MET A 19 -10.32 -18.07 -16.45
N LYS A 20 -11.00 -18.50 -17.52
CA LYS A 20 -11.43 -19.90 -17.69
C LYS A 20 -10.32 -20.81 -18.18
N GLU A 21 -9.36 -20.27 -18.93
CA GLU A 21 -8.20 -21.01 -19.43
C GLU A 21 -7.28 -21.43 -18.28
N ILE A 22 -7.16 -20.57 -17.26
CA ILE A 22 -6.38 -20.85 -16.06
C ILE A 22 -7.19 -21.73 -15.11
N LYS A 23 -6.96 -23.04 -15.19
CA LYS A 23 -7.59 -24.04 -14.32
C LYS A 23 -6.91 -24.08 -12.94
N GLY A 24 -7.68 -24.46 -11.92
CA GLY A 24 -7.17 -24.65 -10.55
C GLY A 24 -7.11 -23.39 -9.69
N VAL A 25 -7.48 -22.22 -10.22
CA VAL A 25 -7.51 -20.96 -9.46
C VAL A 25 -8.89 -20.73 -8.86
N ASN A 26 -8.93 -20.43 -7.56
CA ASN A 26 -10.14 -19.98 -6.88
C ASN A 26 -10.26 -18.46 -6.99
N TRP A 27 -10.88 -17.99 -8.08
CA TRP A 27 -11.02 -16.56 -8.37
C TRP A 27 -11.70 -15.76 -7.25
N SER A 28 -12.59 -16.38 -6.46
CA SER A 28 -13.25 -15.73 -5.33
C SER A 28 -12.28 -15.45 -4.18
N GLU A 29 -11.34 -16.37 -3.93
CA GLU A 29 -10.27 -16.21 -2.95
C GLU A 29 -9.31 -15.11 -3.38
N GLU A 30 -8.86 -15.18 -4.64
CA GLU A 30 -7.86 -14.25 -5.17
C GLU A 30 -8.40 -12.83 -5.23
N THR A 31 -9.67 -12.68 -5.59
CA THR A 31 -10.36 -11.40 -5.54
C THR A 31 -10.46 -10.89 -4.10
N ARG A 32 -10.75 -11.75 -3.12
CA ARG A 32 -10.81 -11.34 -1.71
C ARG A 32 -9.47 -10.84 -1.20
N GLN A 33 -8.40 -11.60 -1.43
CA GLN A 33 -7.05 -11.23 -1.01
C GLN A 33 -6.60 -9.93 -1.68
N PHE A 34 -6.86 -9.79 -2.98
CA PHE A 34 -6.58 -8.56 -3.71
C PHE A 34 -7.32 -7.35 -3.11
N LEU A 35 -8.63 -7.49 -2.86
CA LEU A 35 -9.44 -6.41 -2.29
C LEU A 35 -8.98 -6.03 -0.89
N GLU A 36 -8.71 -7.01 -0.01
CA GLU A 36 -8.20 -6.76 1.34
C GLU A 36 -6.87 -5.99 1.32
N GLY A 37 -5.93 -6.43 0.49
CA GLY A 37 -4.64 -5.76 0.30
C GLY A 37 -4.83 -4.34 -0.25
N ARG A 38 -5.71 -4.18 -1.25
CA ARG A 38 -5.99 -2.89 -1.88
C ARG A 38 -6.60 -1.90 -0.89
N VAL A 39 -7.57 -2.33 -0.08
CA VAL A 39 -8.20 -1.49 0.95
C VAL A 39 -7.19 -1.06 2.01
N LYS A 40 -6.34 -1.97 2.50
CA LYS A 40 -5.28 -1.63 3.47
C LYS A 40 -4.33 -0.58 2.91
N LYS A 41 -3.86 -0.76 1.66
CA LYS A 41 -2.97 0.20 0.99
C LYS A 41 -3.63 1.58 0.83
N LEU A 42 -4.88 1.63 0.37
CA LEU A 42 -5.58 2.90 0.18
C LEU A 42 -5.84 3.63 1.51
N LYS A 43 -6.17 2.88 2.58
CA LYS A 43 -6.30 3.46 3.92
C LYS A 43 -4.97 4.03 4.44
N LEU A 44 -3.86 3.33 4.19
CA LEU A 44 -2.53 3.82 4.56
C LEU A 44 -2.18 5.10 3.81
N LEU A 45 -2.37 5.13 2.49
CA LEU A 45 -2.12 6.33 1.68
C LEU A 45 -2.95 7.51 2.17
N ARG A 46 -4.26 7.33 2.36
CA ARG A 46 -5.12 8.38 2.91
C ARG A 46 -4.64 8.88 4.28
N LYS A 47 -4.17 7.99 5.14
CA LYS A 47 -3.64 8.36 6.45
C LYS A 47 -2.33 9.14 6.32
N ILE A 48 -1.46 8.76 5.40
CA ILE A 48 -0.24 9.53 5.10
C ILE A 48 -0.63 10.91 4.60
N ASP A 49 -1.53 11.01 3.62
CA ASP A 49 -2.01 12.29 3.09
C ASP A 49 -2.59 13.17 4.20
N GLU A 50 -3.42 12.62 5.10
CA GLU A 50 -3.96 13.34 6.27
C GLU A 50 -2.87 13.80 7.25
N LEU A 51 -1.82 13.00 7.47
CA LEU A 51 -0.70 13.36 8.35
C LEU A 51 0.23 14.41 7.72
N THR A 52 0.35 14.41 6.39
CA THR A 52 1.25 15.30 5.64
C THR A 52 0.53 16.51 5.06
N LYS A 53 -0.79 16.65 5.24
CA LYS A 53 -1.60 17.69 4.60
C LYS A 53 -1.13 19.12 4.88
N ASP A 54 -0.57 19.37 6.07
CA ASP A 54 -0.07 20.67 6.51
C ASP A 54 1.48 20.71 6.54
N SER A 55 2.15 19.70 5.97
CA SER A 55 3.61 19.62 5.96
C SER A 55 4.18 20.60 4.94
N GLU A 56 4.96 21.57 5.42
CA GLU A 56 5.72 22.53 4.60
C GLU A 56 7.15 22.05 4.28
N LEU A 57 7.53 20.84 4.72
CA LEU A 57 8.87 20.30 4.52
C LEU A 57 9.22 20.25 3.02
N THR A 58 10.31 20.94 2.67
CA THR A 58 10.89 20.89 1.34
C THR A 58 11.86 19.72 1.21
N GLU A 59 12.23 19.38 -0.03
CA GLU A 59 13.26 18.37 -0.28
C GLU A 59 14.60 18.71 0.38
N GLN A 60 14.95 20.00 0.44
CA GLN A 60 16.16 20.47 1.11
C GLN A 60 16.09 20.21 2.62
N ASP A 61 14.95 20.47 3.25
CA ASP A 61 14.74 20.20 4.68
C ASP A 61 14.91 18.72 5.01
N VAL A 62 14.37 17.84 4.16
CA VAL A 62 14.51 16.39 4.30
C VAL A 62 15.98 15.96 4.22
N LEU A 63 16.74 16.50 3.27
CA LEU A 63 18.17 16.20 3.11
C LEU A 63 18.99 16.71 4.30
N GLU A 64 18.71 17.91 4.80
CA GLU A 64 19.39 18.47 5.95
C GLU A 64 19.11 17.69 7.24
N LEU A 65 17.84 17.31 7.47
CA LEU A 65 17.44 16.47 8.59
C LEU A 65 18.13 15.10 8.52
N GLY A 66 18.15 14.46 7.35
CA GLY A 66 18.83 13.19 7.13
C GLY A 66 20.33 13.26 7.47
N ARG A 67 21.01 14.32 7.01
CA ARG A 67 22.43 14.58 7.34
C ARG A 67 22.64 14.77 8.85
N LYS A 68 21.75 15.49 9.53
CA LYS A 68 21.83 15.69 10.99
C LYS A 68 21.67 14.37 11.75
N VAL A 69 20.69 13.54 11.35
CA VAL A 69 20.47 12.21 11.96
C VAL A 69 21.70 11.32 11.77
N ASN A 70 22.23 11.23 10.55
CA ASN A 70 23.41 10.43 10.26
C ASN A 70 24.63 10.88 11.07
N LYS A 71 24.87 12.19 11.16
CA LYS A 71 25.95 12.75 12.01
C LYS A 71 25.74 12.41 13.49
N GLY A 72 24.50 12.40 13.97
CA GLY A 72 24.18 12.02 15.35
C GLY A 72 24.46 10.54 15.63
N ILE A 73 24.05 9.65 14.72
CA ILE A 73 24.30 8.20 14.81
C ILE A 73 25.81 7.91 14.71
N ALA A 74 26.49 8.50 13.72
CA ALA A 74 27.94 8.45 13.54
C ALA A 74 28.69 8.78 14.84
N LYS A 75 28.36 9.93 15.47
CA LYS A 75 28.95 10.34 16.75
C LYS A 75 28.67 9.37 17.88
N ARG A 76 27.44 8.83 17.97
CA ARG A 76 27.05 7.87 19.01
C ARG A 76 27.81 6.54 18.88
N HIS A 77 28.07 6.10 17.65
CA HIS A 77 28.76 4.83 17.37
C HIS A 77 30.26 4.99 17.11
N GLY A 78 30.82 6.19 17.28
CA GLY A 78 32.26 6.44 17.09
C GLY A 78 32.75 6.34 15.64
N ILE A 79 31.83 6.38 14.68
CA ILE A 79 32.11 6.34 13.24
C ILE A 79 32.10 7.80 12.77
N ASN A 80 33.11 8.59 13.09
CA ASN A 80 33.18 10.00 12.70
C ASN A 80 34.29 10.24 11.68
#